data_AF-A0A4Q3V1G8-F1
#
_entry.id   AF-A0A4Q3V1G8-F1
#
_cell.length_a   1.000
_cell.length_b   1.000
_cell.length_c   1.000
_cell.angle_alpha   90.00
_cell.angle_beta   90.00
_cell.angle_gamma   90.00
#
_symmetry.space_group_name_H-M   'P 1'
#
loop_
_entity.id
_entity.type
_entity.pdbx_description
1 polymer ?
#
loop_
_entity_poly.entity_id
_entity_poly.type
_entity_poly.pdbx_seq_one_letter_code
_entity_poly.pdbx_strand_id
1 'polypeptide(L)'
;MTLTVPNWSIYAPEAERHWESLLAPCTVHYCQGDVDHGRTVTAFSGSQEEVEAALFRLAEDILPRIDLREQTGVHPRIGALDVCPFIGPNDAAGFAHRLQQRFGIPTVLYERSGDGRSLPEIRKHEGAGTRWGVATIGERGFLLAINV
;
A
#
# COMPACT_ATOMS: atom_id res chain seq x y z
N MET A 1 7.01 17.22 5.60
CA MET A 1 5.98 16.27 6.04
C MET A 1 5.54 15.46 4.85
N THR A 2 5.52 14.15 4.99
CA THR A 2 5.17 13.18 3.96
C THR A 2 3.85 12.54 4.37
N LEU A 3 2.91 12.41 3.44
CA LEU A 3 1.64 11.70 3.62
C LEU A 3 1.67 10.45 2.73
N THR A 4 1.14 9.34 3.24
CA THR A 4 0.90 8.14 2.43
C THR A 4 -0.49 7.59 2.69
N VAL A 5 -1.04 6.90 1.69
CA VAL A 5 -2.38 6.29 1.74
C VAL A 5 -2.32 4.85 1.18
N PRO A 6 -1.62 3.92 1.83
CA PRO A 6 -1.47 2.56 1.32
C PRO A 6 -2.79 1.79 1.39
N ASN A 7 -3.06 1.07 0.30
CA ASN A 7 -4.17 0.13 0.18
C ASN A 7 -3.66 -1.30 0.32
N TRP A 8 -4.14 -2.02 1.32
CA TRP A 8 -3.80 -3.40 1.59
C TRP A 8 -4.95 -4.31 1.15
N SER A 9 -4.66 -5.37 0.40
CA SER A 9 -5.67 -6.31 -0.14
C SER A 9 -6.16 -7.34 0.89
N ILE A 10 -6.32 -6.91 2.14
CA ILE A 10 -6.81 -7.73 3.26
C ILE A 10 -7.94 -6.98 3.97
N TYR A 11 -8.95 -7.70 4.43
CA TYR A 11 -9.94 -7.20 5.37
C TYR A 11 -9.83 -8.02 6.66
N ALA A 12 -9.41 -7.37 7.76
CA ALA A 12 -9.25 -7.98 9.08
C ALA A 12 -9.62 -6.96 10.17
N PRO A 13 -10.91 -6.71 10.41
CA PRO A 13 -11.37 -5.64 11.32
C PRO A 13 -10.85 -5.82 12.76
N GLU A 14 -10.58 -7.06 13.17
CA GLU A 14 -9.98 -7.37 14.46
C GLU A 14 -8.52 -6.88 14.61
N ALA A 15 -7.81 -6.66 13.49
CA ALA A 15 -6.42 -6.23 13.47
C ALA A 15 -6.25 -4.70 13.34
N GLU A 16 -7.30 -3.95 13.00
CA GLU A 16 -7.23 -2.52 12.68
C GLU A 16 -6.60 -1.70 13.82
N ARG A 17 -7.06 -1.91 15.08
CA ARG A 17 -6.48 -1.23 16.24
C ARG A 17 -5.00 -1.53 16.45
N HIS A 18 -4.57 -2.74 16.14
CA HIS A 18 -3.15 -3.12 16.19
C HIS A 18 -2.38 -2.40 15.10
N TRP A 19 -2.88 -2.39 13.86
CA TRP A 19 -2.24 -1.67 12.75
C TRP A 19 -2.15 -0.16 12.97
N GLU A 20 -3.18 0.47 13.55
CA GLU A 20 -3.10 1.87 13.99
C GLU A 20 -1.95 2.10 14.97
N SER A 21 -1.76 1.19 15.94
CA SER A 21 -0.67 1.30 16.91
C SER A 21 0.72 1.20 16.26
N LEU A 22 0.85 0.43 15.17
CA LEU A 22 2.10 0.31 14.41
C LEU A 22 2.46 1.59 13.64
N LEU A 23 1.53 2.53 13.48
CA LEU A 23 1.78 3.80 12.79
C LEU A 23 2.52 4.82 13.64
N ALA A 24 2.61 4.65 14.96
CA ALA A 24 3.33 5.58 15.83
C ALA A 24 4.82 5.72 15.41
N PRO A 25 5.40 6.94 15.41
CA PRO A 25 4.85 8.20 15.89
C PRO A 25 4.10 9.02 14.83
N CYS A 26 3.78 8.47 13.65
CA CYS A 26 3.06 9.20 12.62
C CYS A 26 1.68 9.66 13.11
N THR A 27 1.21 10.79 12.56
CA THR A 27 -0.19 11.20 12.69
C THR A 27 -1.05 10.29 11.84
N VAL A 28 -1.98 9.58 12.47
CA VAL A 28 -2.95 8.70 11.80
C VAL A 28 -4.19 9.51 11.40
N HIS A 29 -4.57 9.43 10.13
CA HIS A 29 -5.76 10.08 9.57
C HIS A 29 -6.88 9.08 9.28
N TYR A 30 -6.52 7.85 8.94
CA TYR A 30 -7.45 6.78 8.60
C TYR A 30 -6.79 5.41 8.77
N CYS A 31 -7.53 4.41 9.26
CA CYS A 31 -7.11 3.01 9.24
C CYS A 31 -8.36 2.13 9.37
N GLN A 32 -8.95 1.76 8.23
CA GLN A 32 -10.21 1.02 8.25
C GLN A 32 -10.32 0.09 7.05
N GLY A 33 -10.93 -1.08 7.30
CA GLY A 33 -11.29 -2.08 6.34
C GLY A 33 -12.62 -1.79 5.64
N ASP A 34 -12.70 -2.24 4.39
CA ASP A 34 -13.88 -2.25 3.54
C ASP A 34 -14.17 -3.72 3.18
N VAL A 35 -15.26 -4.25 3.75
CA VAL A 35 -15.64 -5.66 3.59
C VAL A 35 -16.02 -5.99 2.16
N ASP A 36 -16.68 -5.08 1.46
CA ASP A 36 -17.16 -5.30 0.09
C ASP A 36 -15.97 -5.38 -0.89
N HIS A 37 -14.92 -4.62 -0.62
CA HIS A 37 -13.72 -4.59 -1.44
C HIS A 37 -12.62 -5.57 -0.96
N GLY A 38 -12.76 -6.14 0.24
CA GLY A 38 -11.76 -7.03 0.84
C GLY A 38 -10.40 -6.35 1.03
N ARG A 39 -10.40 -5.07 1.44
CA ARG A 39 -9.19 -4.25 1.58
C ARG A 39 -9.21 -3.41 2.85
N THR A 40 -8.03 -3.00 3.31
CA THR A 40 -7.84 -2.02 4.37
C THR A 40 -7.05 -0.86 3.82
N VAL A 41 -7.58 0.35 4.02
CA VAL A 41 -6.88 1.59 3.66
C VAL A 41 -6.31 2.17 4.95
N THR A 42 -5.02 2.50 4.94
CA THR A 42 -4.44 3.35 5.98
C THR A 42 -4.01 4.67 5.38
N ALA A 43 -4.11 5.76 6.15
CA ALA A 43 -3.65 7.09 5.78
C ALA A 43 -2.97 7.73 6.97
N PHE A 44 -1.72 8.14 6.80
CA PHE A 44 -0.91 8.68 7.89
C PHE A 44 0.22 9.57 7.36
N SER A 45 0.70 10.47 8.20
CA SER A 45 1.76 11.42 7.83
C SER A 45 2.79 11.61 8.94
N GLY A 46 4.02 11.92 8.56
CA GLY A 46 5.14 12.19 9.47
C GLY A 46 6.35 12.76 8.74
N SER A 47 7.54 12.60 9.32
CA SER A 47 8.78 12.66 8.54
C SER A 47 8.84 11.51 7.53
N GLN A 48 9.72 11.63 6.54
CA GLN A 48 9.91 10.55 5.56
C GLN A 48 10.34 9.25 6.25
N GLU A 49 11.27 9.34 7.19
CA GLU A 49 11.81 8.21 7.95
C GLU A 49 10.73 7.54 8.81
N GLU A 50 9.89 8.34 9.47
CA GLU A 50 8.77 7.83 10.27
C GLU A 50 7.75 7.08 9.41
N VAL A 51 7.37 7.66 8.26
CA VAL A 51 6.42 7.07 7.32
C VAL A 51 6.94 5.75 6.77
N GLU A 52 8.19 5.69 6.34
CA GLU A 52 8.79 4.45 5.84
C GLU A 52 8.90 3.39 6.93
N ALA A 53 9.29 3.76 8.15
CA ALA A 53 9.36 2.84 9.28
C ALA A 53 7.97 2.25 9.61
N ALA A 54 6.92 3.08 9.57
CA ALA A 54 5.54 2.63 9.76
C ALA A 54 5.08 1.69 8.63
N LEU A 55 5.40 2.00 7.38
CA LEU A 55 5.11 1.12 6.23
C LEU A 55 5.79 -0.25 6.37
N PHE A 56 7.05 -0.28 6.83
CA PHE A 56 7.74 -1.55 7.08
C PHE A 56 7.07 -2.37 8.19
N ARG A 57 6.71 -1.74 9.31
CA ARG A 57 6.01 -2.45 10.41
C ARG A 57 4.66 -3.00 9.96
N LEU A 58 3.90 -2.23 9.18
CA LEU A 58 2.65 -2.70 8.58
C LEU A 58 2.89 -3.88 7.63
N ALA A 59 3.87 -3.78 6.74
CA ALA A 59 4.20 -4.86 5.81
C ALA A 59 4.59 -6.15 6.55
N GLU A 60 5.40 -6.05 7.60
CA GLU A 60 5.80 -7.19 8.43
C GLU A 60 4.62 -7.90 9.08
N ASP A 61 3.62 -7.15 9.55
CA ASP A 61 2.44 -7.73 10.20
C ASP A 61 1.39 -8.23 9.19
N ILE A 62 1.20 -7.52 8.07
CA ILE A 62 0.12 -7.78 7.11
C ILE A 62 0.50 -8.88 6.11
N LEU A 63 1.71 -8.86 5.55
CA LEU A 63 2.12 -9.79 4.50
C LEU A 63 1.97 -11.26 4.92
N PRO A 64 2.34 -11.70 6.13
CA PRO A 64 2.11 -13.08 6.57
C PRO A 64 0.63 -13.48 6.63
N ARG A 65 -0.31 -12.54 6.73
CA ARG A 65 -1.75 -12.80 6.88
C ARG A 65 -2.50 -12.93 5.54
N ILE A 66 -1.86 -12.60 4.42
CA ILE A 66 -2.50 -12.55 3.12
C ILE A 66 -1.88 -13.54 2.12
N ASP A 67 -2.75 -14.23 1.39
CA ASP A 67 -2.42 -14.98 0.19
C ASP A 67 -3.37 -14.59 -0.94
N LEU A 68 -2.88 -13.81 -1.91
CA LEU A 68 -3.70 -13.34 -3.03
C LEU A 68 -4.27 -14.47 -3.89
N ARG A 69 -3.67 -15.66 -3.86
CA ARG A 69 -4.14 -16.82 -4.63
C ARG A 69 -5.47 -17.37 -4.11
N GLU A 70 -5.77 -17.07 -2.85
CA GLU A 70 -6.99 -17.52 -2.15
C GLU A 70 -8.03 -16.39 -2.00
N GLN A 71 -7.66 -15.15 -2.36
CA GLN A 71 -8.50 -13.98 -2.12
C GLN A 71 -9.68 -13.90 -3.11
N THR A 72 -10.90 -13.94 -2.61
CA THR A 72 -12.15 -13.75 -3.34
C THR A 72 -12.72 -12.37 -3.06
N GLY A 73 -12.57 -11.41 -3.97
CA GLY A 73 -13.08 -10.05 -3.79
C GLY A 73 -13.18 -9.32 -5.12
N VAL A 74 -14.14 -8.41 -5.24
CA VAL A 74 -14.50 -7.77 -6.51
C VAL A 74 -13.55 -6.63 -6.91
N HIS A 75 -12.75 -6.12 -5.96
CA HIS A 75 -11.83 -5.03 -6.24
C HIS A 75 -10.63 -5.50 -7.07
N PRO A 76 -10.35 -4.88 -8.23
CA PRO A 76 -9.15 -5.17 -8.99
C PRO A 76 -7.90 -4.89 -8.16
N ARG A 77 -7.09 -5.93 -7.94
CA ARG A 77 -5.86 -5.88 -7.16
C ARG A 77 -4.76 -6.68 -7.84
N ILE A 78 -3.55 -6.21 -7.72
CA ILE A 78 -2.35 -6.89 -8.20
C ILE A 78 -1.37 -7.21 -7.08
N GLY A 79 -1.53 -6.59 -5.90
CA GLY A 79 -0.61 -6.72 -4.78
C GLY A 79 -1.27 -6.83 -3.42
N ALA A 80 -0.56 -7.43 -2.47
CA ALA A 80 -0.92 -7.42 -1.06
C ALA A 80 -0.86 -5.99 -0.50
N LEU A 81 0.21 -5.27 -0.83
CA LEU A 81 0.24 -3.81 -0.85
C LEU A 81 -0.10 -3.37 -2.27
N ASP A 82 -1.38 -3.10 -2.54
CA ASP A 82 -1.86 -2.93 -3.90
C ASP A 82 -1.40 -1.60 -4.52
N VAL A 83 -1.52 -0.51 -3.75
CA VAL A 83 -0.97 0.79 -4.10
C VAL A 83 -0.52 1.54 -2.85
N CYS A 84 0.64 2.20 -2.93
CA CYS A 84 1.26 2.98 -1.86
C CYS A 84 1.69 4.35 -2.41
N PRO A 85 0.77 5.34 -2.45
CA PRO A 85 1.08 6.70 -2.86
C PRO A 85 1.90 7.42 -1.80
N PHE A 86 2.90 8.20 -2.22
CA PHE A 86 3.57 9.20 -1.39
C PHE A 86 3.18 10.61 -1.88
N ILE A 87 2.87 11.50 -0.94
CA ILE A 87 2.53 12.90 -1.18
C ILE A 87 3.46 13.79 -0.35
N GLY A 88 4.05 14.81 -0.98
CA GLY A 88 5.06 15.69 -0.38
C GLY A 88 6.49 15.17 -0.59
N PRO A 89 7.50 15.73 0.12
CA PRO A 89 8.88 15.24 0.05
C PRO A 89 8.95 13.75 0.39
N ASN A 90 9.57 12.91 -0.44
CA ASN A 90 9.59 11.46 -0.27
C ASN A 90 10.75 10.81 -1.05
N ASP A 91 11.00 9.53 -0.77
CA ASP A 91 11.87 8.63 -1.53
C ASP A 91 11.10 7.38 -1.97
N ALA A 92 10.01 7.55 -2.74
CA ALA A 92 9.16 6.42 -3.18
C ALA A 92 9.95 5.34 -3.94
N ALA A 93 10.90 5.74 -4.80
CA ALA A 93 11.73 4.82 -5.56
C ALA A 93 12.69 4.02 -4.66
N GLY A 94 13.37 4.68 -3.72
CA GLY A 94 14.23 4.00 -2.77
C GLY A 94 13.45 3.12 -1.79
N PHE A 95 12.27 3.56 -1.34
CA PHE A 95 11.38 2.73 -0.53
C PHE A 95 10.97 1.46 -1.28
N ALA A 96 10.57 1.57 -2.56
CA ALA A 96 10.26 0.43 -3.40
C ALA A 96 11.41 -0.58 -3.49
N HIS A 97 12.63 -0.08 -3.75
CA HIS A 97 13.82 -0.94 -3.77
C HIS A 97 14.05 -1.65 -2.43
N ARG A 98 13.96 -0.92 -1.30
CA ARG A 98 14.13 -1.49 0.05
C ARG A 98 13.03 -2.51 0.37
N LEU A 99 11.78 -2.26 -0.03
CA LEU A 99 10.66 -3.19 0.16
C LEU A 99 10.90 -4.51 -0.60
N GLN A 100 11.32 -4.41 -1.87
CA GLN A 100 11.65 -5.57 -2.68
C GLN A 100 12.80 -6.38 -2.08
N GLN A 101 13.88 -5.72 -1.62
CA GLN A 101 15.01 -6.39 -0.99
C GLN A 101 14.62 -7.10 0.32
N ARG A 102 13.75 -6.48 1.14
CA ARG A 102 13.36 -7.02 2.44
C ARG A 102 12.38 -8.19 2.35
N PHE A 103 11.40 -8.11 1.45
CA PHE A 103 10.29 -9.08 1.38
C PHE A 103 10.27 -9.94 0.12
N GLY A 104 11.12 -9.66 -0.87
CA GLY A 104 11.11 -10.37 -2.15
C GLY A 104 9.87 -10.10 -3.00
N ILE A 105 9.10 -9.04 -2.70
CA ILE A 105 7.91 -8.65 -3.47
C ILE A 105 8.35 -7.79 -4.65
N PRO A 106 8.01 -8.14 -5.90
CA PRO A 106 8.23 -7.26 -7.03
C PRO A 106 7.55 -5.89 -6.82
N THR A 107 8.27 -4.81 -7.11
CA THR A 107 7.71 -3.46 -7.03
C THR A 107 7.63 -2.79 -8.38
N VAL A 108 6.54 -2.08 -8.64
CA VAL A 108 6.36 -1.25 -9.82
C VAL A 108 6.18 0.20 -9.39
N LEU A 109 6.90 1.10 -10.05
CA LEU A 109 6.73 2.54 -9.88
C LEU A 109 5.65 3.05 -10.83
N TYR A 110 4.71 3.86 -10.34
CA TYR A 110 3.63 4.44 -11.14
C TYR A 110 3.69 5.97 -11.20
N GLU A 111 2.99 6.53 -12.18
CA GLU A 111 2.90 7.98 -12.42
C GLU A 111 4.28 8.66 -12.42
N ARG A 112 4.48 9.67 -11.57
CA ARG A 112 5.65 10.55 -11.59
C ARG A 112 6.94 9.85 -11.14
N SER A 113 6.81 8.72 -10.45
CA SER A 113 7.96 7.91 -10.02
C SER A 113 8.34 6.82 -11.02
N GLY A 114 7.47 6.52 -11.99
CA GLY A 114 7.66 5.44 -12.96
C GLY A 114 7.85 5.94 -14.39
N ASP A 115 7.40 5.11 -15.34
CA ASP A 115 7.39 5.42 -16.78
C ASP A 115 6.14 6.19 -17.23
N GLY A 116 5.38 6.76 -16.28
CA GLY A 116 4.15 7.50 -16.54
C GLY A 116 2.88 6.65 -16.65
N ARG A 117 2.97 5.31 -16.54
CA ARG A 117 1.78 4.45 -16.50
C ARG A 117 0.90 4.75 -15.29
N SER A 118 -0.41 4.76 -15.54
CA SER A 118 -1.44 4.86 -14.52
C SER A 118 -1.65 3.53 -13.79
N LEU A 119 -2.21 3.59 -12.57
CA LEU A 119 -2.52 2.38 -11.80
C LEU A 119 -3.44 1.38 -12.56
N PRO A 120 -4.50 1.81 -13.28
CA PRO A 120 -5.29 0.88 -14.10
C PRO A 120 -4.52 0.21 -15.23
N GLU A 121 -3.53 0.88 -15.83
CA GLU A 121 -2.67 0.28 -16.85
C GLU A 121 -1.75 -0.76 -16.25
N ILE A 122 -1.13 -0.47 -15.11
CA ILE A 122 -0.27 -1.43 -14.38
C ILE A 122 -1.10 -2.66 -14.00
N ARG A 123 -2.31 -2.47 -13.45
CA ARG A 123 -3.20 -3.57 -13.05
C ARG A 123 -3.64 -4.48 -14.20
N LYS A 124 -3.61 -4.01 -15.46
CA LYS A 124 -3.95 -4.83 -16.63
C LYS A 124 -2.79 -5.73 -17.09
N HIS A 125 -1.54 -5.34 -16.79
CA HIS A 125 -0.35 -6.00 -17.31
C HIS A 125 0.39 -6.81 -16.24
N GLU A 126 0.30 -6.40 -14.98
CA GLU A 126 0.90 -7.10 -13.85
C GLU A 126 -0.10 -8.09 -13.24
N GLY A 127 0.35 -9.33 -12.97
CA GLY A 127 -0.51 -10.40 -12.44
C GLY A 127 -0.25 -10.71 -10.98
N ALA A 128 -1.29 -11.10 -10.24
CA ALA A 128 -1.22 -11.61 -8.87
C ALA A 128 -0.66 -13.06 -8.77
N GLY A 129 0.31 -13.41 -9.63
CA GLY A 129 0.80 -14.80 -9.80
C GLY A 129 1.57 -15.37 -8.60
N THR A 130 1.74 -14.60 -7.53
CA THR A 130 2.44 -15.00 -6.30
C THR A 130 1.55 -14.73 -5.09
N ARG A 131 1.95 -15.25 -3.93
CA ARG A 131 1.25 -15.03 -2.65
C ARG A 131 0.97 -13.55 -2.37
N TRP A 132 1.89 -12.66 -2.73
CA TRP A 132 1.81 -11.22 -2.46
C TRP A 132 1.65 -10.35 -3.69
N GLY A 133 1.73 -10.93 -4.89
CA GLY A 133 1.60 -10.21 -6.14
C GLY A 133 2.70 -9.17 -6.33
N VAL A 134 2.31 -7.98 -6.82
CA VAL A 134 3.19 -6.86 -7.15
C VAL A 134 2.79 -5.62 -6.35
N ALA A 135 3.74 -4.97 -5.69
CA ALA A 135 3.46 -3.75 -4.94
C ALA A 135 3.64 -2.51 -5.82
N THR A 136 2.61 -1.67 -5.91
CA THR A 136 2.64 -0.43 -6.71
C THR A 136 2.96 0.76 -5.83
N ILE A 137 4.05 1.47 -6.12
CA ILE A 137 4.58 2.54 -5.26
C ILE A 137 4.83 3.78 -6.11
N GLY A 138 4.54 4.98 -5.60
CA GLY A 138 4.81 6.17 -6.41
C GLY A 138 4.37 7.48 -5.79
N GLU A 139 4.96 8.55 -6.29
CA GLU A 139 4.65 9.92 -5.93
C GLU A 139 3.44 10.40 -6.74
N ARG A 140 2.51 11.07 -6.04
CA ARG A 140 1.42 11.79 -6.70
C ARG A 140 0.95 13.01 -5.91
N GLY A 141 0.12 13.82 -6.55
CA GLY A 141 -0.65 14.86 -5.87
C GLY A 141 -1.80 14.30 -5.02
N PHE A 142 -2.53 15.18 -4.34
CA PHE A 142 -3.76 14.80 -3.66
C PHE A 142 -4.80 14.29 -4.67
N LEU A 143 -5.46 13.18 -4.35
CA LEU A 143 -6.64 12.74 -5.07
C LEU A 143 -7.70 12.27 -4.09
N LEU A 144 -8.93 12.68 -4.38
CA LEU A 144 -10.13 12.33 -3.64
C LEU A 144 -10.74 11.10 -4.32
N ALA A 145 -10.84 9.99 -3.58
CA ALA A 145 -11.64 8.85 -4.00
C ALA A 145 -13.07 9.06 -3.49
N ILE A 146 -14.02 9.28 -4.41
CA ILE A 146 -15.44 9.44 -4.10
C ILE A 146 -16.16 8.24 -4.72
N ASN A 147 -16.75 7.39 -3.88
CA ASN A 147 -17.72 6.40 -4.31
C ASN A 147 -19.07 7.10 -4.45
N VAL A 148 -19.70 7.00 -5.63
CA VAL A 148 -21.01 7.59 -5.93
C VAL A 148 -22.09 6.52 -5.86
#